data_AF-A0A3N5MPS5-F1
#
_entry.id   AF-A0A3N5MPS5-F1
#
_cell.length_a   1.000
_cell.length_b   1.000
_cell.length_c   1.000
_cell.angle_alpha   90.00
_cell.angle_beta   90.00
_cell.angle_gamma   90.00
#
_symmetry.space_group_name_H-M   'P 1'
#
loop_
_entity.id
_entity.type
_entity.pdbx_description
1 polymer ?
#
loop_
_entity_poly.entity_id
_entity_poly.type
_entity_poly.pdbx_seq_one_letter_code
_entity_poly.pdbx_strand_id
1 'polypeptide(L)'
;MPSAREVRLRIRSVKNIAQVTRALQAVSRSKVRRAMQAVLATRPYSTKAWEVLTHIAGQPGRQSLHPLLTRRADVRNVLVVMLSGDRGLAGAYNTNILRFTLQKFNNYPVPVRFVTVGRKGRDLLLRRGKEIVAEFSHLPAAPSF
;
A
#
# COMPACT_ATOMS: atom_id res chain seq x y z
N MET A 1 -25.68 -9.70 -39.29
CA MET A 1 -24.97 -10.84 -38.67
C MET A 1 -23.49 -10.52 -38.64
N PRO A 2 -22.74 -10.75 -37.54
CA PRO A 2 -21.30 -10.50 -37.53
C PRO A 2 -20.64 -11.35 -38.61
N SER A 3 -19.77 -10.73 -39.41
CA SER A 3 -19.13 -11.43 -40.53
C SER A 3 -18.13 -12.47 -40.02
N ALA A 4 -17.90 -13.55 -40.77
CA ALA A 4 -16.86 -14.55 -40.43
C ALA A 4 -15.46 -13.91 -40.26
N ARG A 5 -15.22 -12.78 -40.94
CA ARG A 5 -14.02 -11.95 -40.81
C ARG A 5 -13.92 -11.30 -39.43
N GLU A 6 -15.01 -10.71 -38.91
CA GLU A 6 -15.04 -10.11 -37.57
C GLU A 6 -14.77 -11.13 -36.47
N VAL A 7 -15.35 -12.33 -36.59
CA VAL A 7 -15.11 -13.42 -35.63
C VAL A 7 -13.63 -13.81 -35.62
N ARG A 8 -12.99 -13.98 -36.79
CA ARG A 8 -11.55 -14.28 -36.88
C ARG A 8 -10.68 -13.17 -36.28
N LEU A 9 -11.03 -11.90 -36.50
CA LEU A 9 -10.33 -10.76 -35.90
C LEU A 9 -10.45 -10.74 -34.38
N ARG A 10 -11.64 -11.01 -33.83
CA ARG A 10 -11.85 -11.09 -32.38
C ARG A 10 -11.05 -12.23 -31.75
N ILE A 11 -11.01 -13.40 -32.38
CA ILE A 11 -10.19 -14.54 -31.93
C ILE A 11 -8.71 -14.14 -31.86
N ARG A 12 -8.19 -13.48 -32.89
CA ARG A 12 -6.79 -13.01 -32.90
C ARG A 12 -6.53 -12.00 -31.78
N SER A 13 -7.42 -11.03 -31.59
CA SER A 13 -7.31 -10.03 -30.53
C SER A 13 -7.27 -10.67 -29.13
N VAL A 14 -8.20 -11.59 -28.84
CA VAL A 14 -8.24 -12.28 -27.54
C VAL A 14 -7.00 -13.14 -27.32
N LYS A 15 -6.51 -13.85 -28.36
CA LYS A 15 -5.24 -14.61 -28.28
C LYS A 15 -4.05 -13.71 -27.94
N ASN A 16 -3.96 -12.53 -28.56
CA ASN A 16 -2.90 -11.57 -28.27
C ASN A 16 -2.97 -11.05 -26.84
N ILE A 17 -4.17 -10.67 -26.37
CA ILE A 17 -4.38 -10.23 -24.97
C ILE A 17 -3.99 -11.35 -23.99
N ALA A 18 -4.37 -12.60 -24.26
CA ALA A 18 -4.03 -13.75 -23.42
C ALA A 18 -2.51 -14.01 -23.34
N GLN A 19 -1.78 -13.82 -24.44
CA GLN A 19 -0.33 -13.94 -24.45
C GLN A 19 0.34 -12.84 -23.59
N VAL A 20 -0.11 -11.60 -23.74
CA VAL A 20 0.40 -10.46 -22.97
C VAL A 20 0.13 -10.63 -21.48
N THR A 21 -1.09 -11.02 -21.09
CA THR A 21 -1.43 -11.22 -19.68
C THR A 21 -0.66 -12.40 -19.06
N ARG A 22 -0.42 -13.47 -19.82
CA ARG A 22 0.43 -14.59 -19.37
C ARG A 22 1.88 -14.14 -19.12
N ALA A 23 2.44 -13.32 -20.00
CA ALA A 23 3.76 -12.74 -19.79
C ALA A 23 3.80 -11.83 -18.55
N LEU A 24 2.80 -10.95 -18.38
CA LEU A 24 2.67 -10.10 -17.19
C LEU A 24 2.54 -10.92 -15.90
N GLN A 25 1.81 -12.04 -15.92
CA GLN A 25 1.69 -12.94 -14.78
C GLN A 25 3.06 -13.52 -14.38
N ALA A 26 3.85 -14.00 -15.35
CA ALA A 26 5.19 -14.54 -15.10
C ALA A 26 6.14 -13.46 -14.52
N VAL A 27 6.13 -12.26 -15.10
CA VAL A 27 6.92 -11.12 -14.60
C VAL A 27 6.50 -10.74 -13.18
N SER A 28 5.20 -10.68 -12.90
CA SER A 28 4.66 -10.34 -11.58
C SER A 28 5.03 -11.39 -10.54
N ARG A 29 4.96 -12.69 -10.89
CA ARG A 29 5.38 -13.79 -10.02
C ARG A 29 6.84 -13.67 -9.61
N SER A 30 7.72 -13.34 -10.57
CA SER A 30 9.14 -13.09 -10.29
C SER A 30 9.35 -11.93 -9.33
N LYS A 31 8.62 -10.81 -9.53
CA LYS A 31 8.69 -9.64 -8.64
C LYS A 31 8.21 -9.94 -7.22
N VAL A 32 7.09 -10.66 -7.07
CA VAL A 32 6.58 -11.07 -5.76
C VAL A 32 7.61 -11.94 -5.04
N ARG A 33 8.24 -12.90 -5.73
CA ARG A 33 9.29 -13.72 -5.13
C ARG A 33 10.45 -12.88 -4.60
N ARG A 34 10.93 -11.90 -5.38
CA ARG A 34 12.01 -10.98 -4.94
C ARG A 34 11.58 -10.13 -3.74
N ALA A 35 10.35 -9.61 -3.75
CA ALA A 35 9.82 -8.83 -2.63
C ALA A 35 9.73 -9.67 -1.34
N MET A 36 9.27 -10.93 -1.43
CA MET A 36 9.24 -11.84 -0.29
C MET A 36 10.64 -12.14 0.26
N GLN A 37 11.63 -12.35 -0.61
CA GLN A 37 13.01 -12.55 -0.21
C GLN A 37 13.57 -11.32 0.53
N ALA A 38 13.29 -10.10 0.04
CA ALA A 38 13.70 -8.87 0.71
C ALA A 38 13.06 -8.75 2.10
N VAL A 39 11.76 -9.03 2.24
CA VAL A 39 11.09 -9.03 3.54
C VAL A 39 11.72 -10.04 4.51
N LEU A 40 12.00 -11.26 4.04
CA LEU A 40 12.67 -12.28 4.86
C LEU A 40 14.08 -11.84 5.30
N ALA A 41 14.85 -11.19 4.42
CA ALA A 41 16.17 -10.67 4.74
C ALA A 41 16.13 -9.55 5.80
N THR A 42 15.08 -8.73 5.83
CA THR A 42 14.90 -7.67 6.85
C THR A 42 14.44 -8.17 8.22
N ARG A 43 13.97 -9.43 8.32
CA ARG A 43 13.39 -9.96 9.57
C ARG A 43 14.34 -9.87 10.78
N PRO A 44 15.61 -10.32 10.71
CA PRO A 44 16.49 -10.29 11.88
C PRO A 44 16.66 -8.89 12.48
N TYR A 45 16.82 -7.87 11.61
CA TYR A 45 16.88 -6.48 12.04
C TYR A 45 15.57 -6.05 12.72
N SER A 46 14.42 -6.27 12.06
CA SER A 46 13.13 -5.85 12.60
C SER A 46 12.80 -6.52 13.95
N THR A 47 13.14 -7.79 14.11
CA THR A 47 12.95 -8.54 15.35
C THR A 47 13.82 -7.97 16.47
N LYS A 48 15.12 -7.77 16.23
CA LYS A 48 16.03 -7.25 17.24
C LYS A 48 15.73 -5.81 17.63
N ALA A 49 15.41 -4.97 16.66
CA ALA A 49 14.96 -3.60 16.91
C ALA A 49 13.68 -3.59 17.76
N TRP A 50 12.72 -4.47 17.46
CA TRP A 50 11.49 -4.60 18.23
C TRP A 50 11.73 -5.09 19.68
N GLU A 51 12.62 -6.06 19.88
CA GLU A 51 13.03 -6.53 21.21
C GLU A 51 13.60 -5.38 22.05
N VAL A 52 14.50 -4.58 21.48
CA VAL A 52 15.09 -3.42 22.19
C VAL A 52 14.03 -2.37 22.51
N LEU A 53 13.18 -2.02 21.53
CA LEU A 53 12.14 -1.00 21.72
C LEU A 53 11.11 -1.44 22.77
N THR A 54 10.70 -2.71 22.76
CA THR A 54 9.76 -3.25 23.76
C THR A 54 10.39 -3.36 25.14
N HIS A 55 11.67 -3.69 25.23
CA HIS A 55 12.41 -3.67 26.50
C HIS A 55 12.43 -2.27 27.11
N ILE A 56 12.78 -1.24 26.32
CA ILE A 56 12.77 0.17 26.76
C ILE A 56 11.34 0.60 27.15
N ALA A 57 10.34 0.24 26.35
CA ALA A 57 8.94 0.53 26.63
C ALA A 57 8.38 -0.22 27.85
N GLY A 58 9.07 -1.22 28.38
CA GLY A 58 8.70 -1.94 29.60
C GLY A 58 9.28 -1.35 30.88
N GLN A 59 10.26 -0.44 30.79
CA GLN A 59 10.97 0.07 31.96
C GLN A 59 10.07 0.95 32.86
N PRO A 60 10.25 0.90 34.20
CA PRO A 60 9.62 1.84 35.12
C PRO A 60 9.93 3.29 34.73
N GLY A 61 8.96 4.19 34.88
CA GLY A 61 9.16 5.60 34.52
C GLY A 61 9.18 5.89 33.01
N ARG A 62 8.91 4.92 32.12
CA ARG A 62 8.88 5.12 30.66
C ARG A 62 8.13 6.36 30.15
N GLN A 63 7.12 6.81 30.89
CA GLN A 63 6.29 7.96 30.52
C GLN A 63 7.05 9.29 30.58
N SER A 64 8.11 9.38 31.40
CA SER A 64 8.99 10.54 31.47
C SER A 64 10.20 10.44 30.52
N LEU A 65 10.47 9.25 29.94
CA LEU A 65 11.61 9.04 29.06
C LEU A 65 11.42 9.62 27.66
N HIS A 66 10.25 9.40 27.04
CA HIS A 66 10.02 9.85 25.66
C HIS A 66 8.53 10.02 25.32
N PRO A 67 8.14 11.09 24.59
CA PRO A 67 6.73 11.34 24.22
C PRO A 67 6.07 10.22 23.40
N LEU A 68 6.83 9.41 22.66
CA LEU A 68 6.31 8.26 21.91
C LEU A 68 5.97 7.05 22.79
N LEU A 69 6.44 7.02 24.05
CA LEU A 69 6.14 5.97 25.02
C LEU A 69 4.96 6.34 25.93
N THR A 70 4.41 7.54 25.75
CA THR A 70 3.35 8.11 26.58
C THR A 70 2.07 8.27 25.78
N ARG A 71 0.97 7.69 26.28
CA ARG A 71 -0.34 7.88 25.67
C ARG A 71 -0.77 9.33 25.90
N ARG A 72 -1.09 10.03 24.81
CA ARG A 72 -1.67 11.38 24.89
C ARG A 72 -3.13 11.28 25.32
N ALA A 73 -3.51 12.09 26.31
CA ALA A 73 -4.89 12.18 26.79
C ALA A 73 -5.81 12.83 25.75
N ASP A 74 -5.30 13.84 25.05
CA ASP A 74 -5.99 14.56 23.98
C ASP A 74 -5.28 14.31 22.64
N VAL A 75 -6.03 13.80 21.66
CA VAL A 75 -5.56 13.55 20.29
C VAL A 75 -6.21 14.59 19.39
N ARG A 76 -5.44 15.58 18.93
CA ARG A 76 -5.97 16.69 18.13
C ARG A 76 -6.06 16.38 16.64
N ASN A 77 -5.27 15.43 16.16
CA ASN A 77 -5.26 15.01 14.76
C ASN A 77 -4.65 13.60 14.63
N VAL A 78 -4.93 12.96 13.50
CA VAL A 78 -4.34 11.67 13.13
C VAL A 78 -3.73 11.75 11.73
N LEU A 79 -2.59 11.11 11.55
CA LEU A 79 -1.97 10.90 10.25
C LEU A 79 -2.16 9.44 9.83
N VAL A 80 -2.70 9.21 8.65
CA VAL A 80 -2.86 7.88 8.06
C VAL A 80 -1.90 7.72 6.90
N VAL A 81 -1.00 6.74 7.00
CA VAL A 81 -0.14 6.34 5.88
C VAL A 81 -0.85 5.25 5.09
N MET A 82 -1.32 5.59 3.89
CA MET A 82 -2.01 4.66 2.99
C MET A 82 -1.03 4.12 1.95
N LEU A 83 -0.74 2.82 2.02
CA LEU A 83 0.08 2.13 1.03
C LEU A 83 -0.79 1.54 -0.08
N SER A 84 -0.42 1.78 -1.32
CA SER A 84 -1.15 1.34 -2.51
C SER A 84 -0.17 1.04 -3.66
N GLY A 85 -0.66 0.45 -4.74
CA GLY A 85 0.13 0.24 -5.94
C GLY A 85 0.25 1.49 -6.80
N ASP A 86 1.37 1.66 -7.48
CA ASP A 86 1.49 2.67 -8.55
C ASP A 86 0.71 2.30 -9.82
N ARG A 87 0.51 0.99 -10.04
CA ARG A 87 -0.10 0.44 -11.26
C ARG A 87 -1.44 -0.22 -10.98
N GLY A 88 -2.22 -0.39 -12.05
CA GLY A 88 -3.46 -1.17 -12.05
C GLY A 88 -3.21 -2.66 -12.30
N LEU A 89 -4.25 -3.36 -12.79
CA LEU A 89 -4.22 -4.79 -13.13
C LEU A 89 -3.90 -5.73 -11.94
N ALA A 90 -4.24 -5.30 -10.73
CA ALA A 90 -4.07 -6.06 -9.48
C ALA A 90 -5.41 -6.44 -8.83
N GLY A 91 -6.46 -6.59 -9.64
CA GLY A 91 -7.81 -6.87 -9.15
C GLY A 91 -8.31 -5.81 -8.16
N ALA A 92 -8.88 -6.27 -7.04
CA ALA A 92 -9.47 -5.41 -6.01
C ALA A 92 -8.46 -4.83 -5.01
N TYR A 93 -7.15 -5.06 -5.17
CA TYR A 93 -6.11 -4.66 -4.20
C TYR A 93 -6.23 -3.19 -3.75
N ASN A 94 -6.11 -2.23 -4.68
CA ASN A 94 -6.16 -0.81 -4.35
C ASN A 94 -7.53 -0.37 -3.82
N THR A 95 -8.61 -0.93 -4.38
CA THR A 95 -9.98 -0.61 -3.98
C THR A 95 -10.29 -1.09 -2.56
N ASN A 96 -9.79 -2.26 -2.16
CA ASN A 96 -10.00 -2.81 -0.83
C ASN A 96 -9.26 -1.98 0.23
N ILE A 97 -8.02 -1.58 -0.03
CA ILE A 97 -7.26 -0.70 0.88
C ILE A 97 -8.01 0.60 1.09
N LEU A 98 -8.41 1.25 0.00
CA LEU A 98 -9.18 2.48 0.05
C LEU A 98 -10.50 2.30 0.82
N ARG A 99 -11.25 1.23 0.56
CA ARG A 99 -12.52 0.96 1.25
C ARG A 99 -12.30 0.85 2.76
N PHE A 100 -11.28 0.10 3.17
CA PHE A 100 -10.91 -0.03 4.57
C PHE A 100 -10.51 1.32 5.19
N THR A 101 -9.66 2.09 4.50
CA THR A 101 -9.23 3.42 4.95
C THR A 101 -10.42 4.35 5.17
N LEU A 102 -11.36 4.42 4.21
CA LEU A 102 -12.53 5.27 4.34
C LEU A 102 -13.49 4.78 5.42
N GLN A 103 -13.73 3.47 5.51
CA GLN A 103 -14.58 2.91 6.57
C GLN A 103 -14.06 3.27 7.97
N LYS A 104 -12.73 3.26 8.17
CA LYS A 104 -12.11 3.57 9.45
C LYS A 104 -12.01 5.07 9.72
N PHE A 105 -11.70 5.88 8.71
CA PHE A 105 -11.23 7.27 8.94
C PHE A 105 -12.11 8.35 8.32
N ASN A 106 -13.18 8.00 7.58
CA ASN A 106 -14.03 9.01 6.96
C ASN A 106 -14.81 9.85 7.98
N ASN A 107 -15.24 9.22 9.07
CA ASN A 107 -16.02 9.84 10.16
C ASN A 107 -15.23 9.80 11.48
N TYR A 108 -13.91 9.89 11.41
CA TYR A 108 -13.07 9.88 12.60
C TYR A 108 -13.33 11.16 13.43
N PRO A 109 -13.32 11.09 14.78
CA PRO A 109 -13.72 12.22 15.63
C PRO A 109 -12.78 13.43 15.56
N VAL A 110 -11.58 13.25 15.00
CA VAL A 110 -10.54 14.28 14.93
C VAL A 110 -10.04 14.40 13.48
N PRO A 111 -9.52 15.56 13.07
CA PRO A 111 -8.99 15.76 11.72
C PRO A 111 -8.00 14.68 11.30
N VAL A 112 -8.25 14.08 10.12
CA VAL A 112 -7.41 13.04 9.54
C VAL A 112 -6.68 13.57 8.32
N ARG A 113 -5.36 13.46 8.35
CA ARG A 113 -4.46 13.81 7.24
C ARG A 113 -3.86 12.53 6.65
N PHE A 114 -3.62 12.51 5.35
CA PHE A 114 -3.14 11.32 4.66
C PHE A 114 -1.75 11.51 4.09
N VAL A 115 -0.89 10.51 4.26
CA VAL A 115 0.31 10.30 3.44
C VAL A 115 0.04 9.13 2.53
N THR A 116 0.26 9.30 1.23
CA THR A 116 0.03 8.21 0.26
C THR A 116 1.34 7.68 -0.27
N VAL A 117 1.51 6.36 -0.16
CA VAL A 117 2.55 5.61 -0.87
C VAL A 117 1.88 4.90 -2.04
N GLY A 118 2.29 5.22 -3.26
CA GLY A 118 1.72 4.73 -4.49
C GLY A 118 0.68 5.66 -5.12
N ARG A 119 0.76 5.80 -6.45
CA ARG A 119 -0.08 6.69 -7.26
C ARG A 119 -1.59 6.39 -7.16
N LYS A 120 -2.00 5.12 -7.05
CA LYS A 120 -3.44 4.77 -7.04
C LYS A 120 -4.15 5.24 -5.79
N GLY A 121 -3.52 5.11 -4.62
CA GLY A 121 -4.06 5.58 -3.35
C GLY A 121 -4.27 7.09 -3.37
N ARG A 122 -3.26 7.83 -3.84
CA ARG A 122 -3.35 9.27 -4.08
C ARG A 122 -4.53 9.65 -4.95
N ASP A 123 -4.58 9.12 -6.18
CA ASP A 123 -5.62 9.49 -7.14
C ASP A 123 -7.04 9.20 -6.58
N LEU A 124 -7.19 8.13 -5.82
CA LEU A 124 -8.45 7.73 -5.21
C LEU A 124 -8.86 8.59 -4.00
N LEU A 125 -7.90 9.06 -3.22
CA LEU A 125 -8.14 9.96 -2.08
C LEU A 125 -8.38 11.41 -2.53
N LEU A 126 -7.62 11.90 -3.52
CA LEU A 126 -7.82 13.23 -4.12
C LEU A 126 -9.22 13.38 -4.70
N ARG A 127 -9.71 12.38 -5.44
CA ARG A 127 -11.08 12.36 -6.00
C ARG A 127 -12.18 12.43 -4.94
N ARG A 128 -11.86 12.14 -3.67
CA ARG A 128 -12.78 12.19 -2.53
C ARG A 128 -12.56 13.41 -1.64
N GLY A 129 -11.76 14.38 -2.09
CA GLY A 129 -11.48 15.60 -1.34
C GLY A 129 -10.78 15.37 -0.01
N LYS A 130 -9.98 14.29 0.12
CA LYS A 130 -9.21 14.03 1.35
C LYS A 130 -7.93 14.85 1.37
N GLU A 131 -7.55 15.33 2.55
CA GLU A 131 -6.34 16.11 2.76
C GLU A 131 -5.09 15.21 2.69
N ILE A 132 -4.33 15.31 1.61
CA ILE A 132 -3.07 14.58 1.43
C ILE A 132 -1.92 15.54 1.72
N VAL A 133 -1.14 15.25 2.75
CA VAL A 133 -0.01 16.10 3.17
C VAL A 133 1.31 15.72 2.49
N ALA A 134 1.45 14.46 2.05
CA ALA A 134 2.61 14.01 1.31
C ALA A 134 2.28 12.83 0.40
N GLU A 135 2.99 12.73 -0.71
CA GLU A 135 2.89 11.66 -1.71
C GLU A 135 4.27 11.08 -2.00
N PHE A 136 4.34 9.75 -2.01
CA PHE A 136 5.50 8.98 -2.48
C PHE A 136 5.03 8.00 -3.55
N SER A 137 5.16 8.37 -4.82
CA SER A 137 4.78 7.53 -5.97
C SER A 137 5.99 7.13 -6.80
N HIS A 138 5.78 6.20 -7.74
CA HIS A 138 6.82 5.72 -8.65
C HIS A 138 8.00 5.02 -7.95
N LEU A 139 7.71 4.30 -6.87
CA LEU A 139 8.74 3.57 -6.15
C LEU A 139 9.29 2.42 -7.00
N PRO A 140 10.60 2.14 -6.92
CA PRO A 140 11.18 0.99 -7.58
C PRO A 140 10.58 -0.31 -7.01
N ALA A 141 10.60 -1.38 -7.81
CA ALA A 141 10.04 -2.67 -7.39
C ALA A 141 10.72 -3.26 -6.15
N ALA A 142 11.98 -2.89 -5.91
CA ALA A 142 12.71 -3.15 -4.68
C ALA A 142 13.13 -1.78 -4.11
N PRO A 143 12.38 -1.22 -3.14
CA PRO A 143 12.77 0.00 -2.47
C PRO A 143 14.02 -0.23 -1.63
N SER A 144 14.93 0.74 -1.62
CA SER A 144 16.06 0.81 -0.69
C SER A 144 15.69 1.70 0.51
N PHE A 145 16.43 1.52 1.60
CA PHE A 145 16.34 2.39 2.79
C PHE A 145 16.94 3.77 2.52
#